data_AF-A0A7W0P4V3-F1
#
_entry.id   AF-A0A7W0P4V3-F1
#
_cell.length_a   1.000
_cell.length_b   1.000
_cell.length_c   1.000
_cell.angle_alpha   90.00
_cell.angle_beta   90.00
_cell.angle_gamma   90.00
#
_symmetry.space_group_name_H-M   'P 1'
#
loop_
_entity.id
_entity.type
_entity.pdbx_description
1 polymer ?
#
loop_
_entity_poly.entity_id
_entity_poly.type
_entity_poly.pdbx_seq_one_letter_code
_entity_poly.pdbx_strand_id
1 'polypeptide(L)'
;MDTYMVVLRIVHILAGVFWVGAALTTLLFIQPTAREIGPAAGPFMMHLAGRKRLIDFVLGAAGLTVLAGLLMYWRVSDGLDADWIGSAPGVSLTVGALCAIAAFAIGGSVVRPMIMENLAIGRAVAASGGPPTPEQAAQLQALQRRGIAAGKAIVPLLIVAVIGMAAARYL
;
A
#
# COMPACT_ATOMS: atom_id res chain seq x y z
N MET A 1 -5.08 -21.83 -20.82
CA MET A 1 -4.34 -21.50 -19.58
C MET A 1 -4.41 -22.71 -18.68
N ASP A 2 -3.29 -23.07 -18.06
CA ASP A 2 -3.27 -24.12 -17.04
C ASP A 2 -3.98 -23.63 -15.75
N THR A 3 -4.46 -24.57 -14.92
CA THR A 3 -5.18 -24.26 -13.67
C THR A 3 -4.33 -23.38 -12.74
N TYR A 4 -3.01 -23.56 -12.77
CA TYR A 4 -2.03 -22.77 -12.06
C TYR A 4 -2.15 -21.27 -12.38
N MET A 5 -2.11 -20.88 -13.66
CA MET A 5 -2.24 -19.49 -14.08
C MET A 5 -3.61 -18.89 -13.74
N VAL A 6 -4.68 -19.69 -13.84
CA VAL A 6 -6.03 -19.23 -13.50
C VAL A 6 -6.13 -18.89 -12.02
N VAL A 7 -5.66 -19.78 -11.13
CA VAL A 7 -5.69 -19.56 -9.68
C VAL A 7 -4.86 -18.34 -9.29
N LEU A 8 -3.61 -18.24 -9.79
CA LEU A 8 -2.75 -17.10 -9.49
C LEU A 8 -3.36 -15.78 -9.96
N ARG A 9 -3.98 -15.77 -11.15
CA ARG A 9 -4.62 -14.57 -11.68
C ARG A 9 -5.82 -14.14 -10.81
N ILE A 10 -6.65 -15.08 -10.37
CA ILE A 10 -7.78 -14.78 -9.47
C ILE A 10 -7.26 -14.16 -8.16
N VAL A 11 -6.27 -14.80 -7.52
CA VAL A 11 -5.67 -14.31 -6.27
C VAL A 11 -5.06 -12.92 -6.47
N HIS A 12 -4.26 -12.74 -7.53
CA HIS A 12 -3.61 -11.47 -7.84
C HIS A 12 -4.61 -10.34 -8.06
N ILE A 13 -5.67 -10.58 -8.84
CA ILE A 13 -6.68 -9.56 -9.14
C ILE A 13 -7.48 -9.20 -7.89
N LEU A 14 -8.01 -10.19 -7.16
CA LEU A 14 -8.85 -9.91 -5.99
C LEU A 14 -8.06 -9.21 -4.88
N ALA A 15 -6.84 -9.69 -4.60
CA ALA A 15 -5.96 -9.05 -3.62
C ALA A 15 -5.51 -7.66 -4.09
N GLY A 16 -5.21 -7.51 -5.37
CA GLY A 16 -4.74 -6.24 -5.96
C GLY A 16 -5.82 -5.17 -5.96
N VAL A 17 -7.06 -5.52 -6.32
CA VAL A 17 -8.22 -4.61 -6.27
C VAL A 17 -8.47 -4.11 -4.86
N PHE A 18 -8.47 -5.01 -3.87
CA PHE A 18 -8.61 -4.61 -2.48
C PHE A 18 -7.45 -3.73 -2.01
N TRP A 19 -6.21 -4.12 -2.29
CA TRP A 19 -5.02 -3.36 -1.89
C TRP A 19 -5.02 -1.96 -2.47
N VAL A 20 -5.08 -1.82 -3.80
CA VAL A 20 -5.01 -0.53 -4.48
C VAL A 20 -6.20 0.34 -4.12
N GLY A 21 -7.42 -0.23 -4.11
CA GLY A 21 -8.63 0.48 -3.72
C GLY A 21 -8.57 1.03 -2.29
N ALA A 22 -8.17 0.20 -1.32
CA ALA A 22 -8.02 0.62 0.07
C ALA A 22 -6.91 1.65 0.25
N ALA A 23 -5.77 1.48 -0.43
CA ALA A 23 -4.64 2.41 -0.35
C ALA A 23 -5.00 3.79 -0.90
N LEU A 24 -5.58 3.87 -2.11
CA LEU A 24 -5.98 5.13 -2.72
C LEU A 24 -7.10 5.81 -1.94
N THR A 25 -8.12 5.05 -1.50
CA THR A 25 -9.19 5.60 -0.65
C THR A 25 -8.62 6.19 0.64
N THR A 26 -7.68 5.49 1.26
CA THR A 26 -7.07 5.95 2.52
C THR A 26 -6.22 7.19 2.31
N LEU A 27 -5.38 7.22 1.28
CA LEU A 27 -4.41 8.30 1.04
C LEU A 27 -5.05 9.57 0.46
N LEU A 28 -6.08 9.42 -0.38
CA LEU A 28 -6.70 10.53 -1.10
C LEU A 28 -7.95 11.09 -0.41
N PHE A 29 -8.62 10.31 0.44
CA PHE A 29 -9.87 10.74 1.07
C PHE A 29 -9.78 10.64 2.60
N ILE A 30 -9.57 9.44 3.16
CA ILE A 30 -9.65 9.25 4.62
C ILE A 30 -8.60 10.08 5.36
N GLN A 31 -7.34 10.05 4.94
CA GLN A 31 -6.27 10.80 5.60
C GLN A 31 -6.43 12.32 5.46
N PRO A 32 -6.69 12.90 4.26
CA PRO A 32 -6.98 14.32 4.13
C PRO A 32 -8.15 14.77 5.00
N THR A 33 -9.28 14.06 4.95
CA THR A 33 -10.46 14.37 5.77
C THR A 33 -10.14 14.30 7.27
N ALA A 34 -9.41 13.27 7.72
CA ALA A 34 -9.03 13.17 9.13
C ALA A 34 -8.14 14.35 9.59
N ARG A 35 -7.32 14.92 8.70
CA ARG A 35 -6.50 16.10 9.02
C ARG A 35 -7.32 17.38 9.07
N GLU A 36 -8.25 17.55 8.14
CA GLU A 36 -9.13 18.72 8.08
C GLU A 36 -10.08 18.77 9.28
N ILE A 37 -10.62 17.61 9.68
CA ILE A 37 -11.46 17.46 10.88
C ILE A 37 -10.63 17.62 12.18
N GLY A 38 -9.34 17.31 12.13
CA GLY A 38 -8.44 17.46 13.28
C GLY A 38 -8.73 16.46 14.42
N PRO A 39 -8.71 16.89 15.69
CA PRO A 39 -8.80 15.98 16.85
C PRO A 39 -10.03 15.07 16.87
N ALA A 40 -11.16 15.51 16.29
CA ALA A 40 -12.40 14.73 16.27
C ALA A 40 -12.28 13.44 15.42
N ALA A 41 -11.31 13.34 14.51
CA ALA A 41 -11.06 12.12 13.73
C ALA A 41 -10.26 11.05 14.52
N GLY A 42 -9.69 11.42 15.68
CA GLY A 42 -8.81 10.56 16.47
C GLY A 42 -9.40 9.17 16.79
N PRO A 43 -10.58 9.08 17.45
CA PRO A 43 -11.19 7.80 17.81
C PRO A 43 -11.46 6.89 16.61
N PHE A 44 -11.93 7.47 15.50
CA PHE A 44 -12.17 6.73 14.25
C PHE A 44 -10.87 6.13 13.70
N MET A 45 -9.83 6.96 13.55
CA MET A 45 -8.54 6.52 13.03
C MET A 45 -7.88 5.49 13.95
N MET A 46 -8.01 5.66 15.26
CA MET A 46 -7.51 4.71 16.27
C MET A 46 -8.20 3.36 16.16
N HIS A 47 -9.52 3.34 15.99
CA HIS A 47 -10.27 2.11 15.82
C HIS A 47 -9.95 1.43 14.48
N LEU A 48 -9.87 2.20 13.40
CA LEU A 48 -9.59 1.70 12.05
C LEU A 48 -8.17 1.09 11.96
N ALA A 49 -7.16 1.82 12.42
CA ALA A 49 -5.77 1.38 12.35
C ALA A 49 -5.43 0.34 13.42
N GLY A 50 -5.91 0.52 14.66
CA GLY A 50 -5.53 -0.33 15.79
C GLY A 50 -6.42 -1.57 15.96
N ARG A 51 -7.74 -1.40 15.95
CA ARG A 51 -8.69 -2.51 16.23
C ARG A 51 -9.05 -3.29 14.96
N LYS A 52 -9.36 -2.60 13.87
CA LYS A 52 -9.66 -3.22 12.57
C LYS A 52 -8.39 -3.62 11.81
N ARG A 53 -7.23 -3.14 12.25
CA ARG A 53 -5.92 -3.50 11.70
C ARG A 53 -5.84 -3.30 10.19
N LEU A 54 -6.49 -2.24 9.67
CA LEU A 54 -6.63 -2.03 8.23
C LEU A 54 -5.28 -2.12 7.49
N ILE A 55 -4.23 -1.50 8.05
CA ILE A 55 -2.89 -1.53 7.44
C ILE A 55 -2.31 -2.94 7.30
N ASP A 56 -2.56 -3.83 8.27
CA ASP A 56 -2.07 -5.21 8.20
C ASP A 56 -2.81 -5.99 7.09
N PHE A 57 -4.12 -5.80 6.94
CA PHE A 57 -4.89 -6.43 5.85
C PHE A 57 -4.49 -5.90 4.48
N VAL A 58 -4.29 -4.58 4.35
CA VAL A 58 -3.84 -3.94 3.11
C VAL A 58 -2.46 -4.47 2.71
N LEU A 59 -1.54 -4.61 3.66
CA LEU A 59 -0.21 -5.17 3.38
C LEU A 59 -0.24 -6.68 3.12
N GLY A 60 -1.11 -7.44 3.78
CA GLY A 60 -1.31 -8.85 3.46
C GLY A 60 -1.79 -9.04 2.02
N ALA A 61 -2.78 -8.25 1.60
CA ALA A 61 -3.27 -8.25 0.23
C ALA A 61 -2.20 -7.78 -0.78
N ALA A 62 -1.42 -6.77 -0.42
CA ALA A 62 -0.29 -6.34 -1.23
C ALA A 62 0.75 -7.45 -1.44
N GLY A 63 1.12 -8.16 -0.37
CA GLY A 63 2.03 -9.30 -0.42
C GLY A 63 1.49 -10.43 -1.30
N LEU A 64 0.21 -10.78 -1.16
CA LEU A 64 -0.44 -11.78 -2.03
C LEU A 64 -0.44 -11.36 -3.51
N THR A 65 -0.72 -10.08 -3.77
CA THR A 65 -0.71 -9.51 -5.12
C THR A 65 0.69 -9.62 -5.72
N VAL A 66 1.71 -9.12 -5.02
CA VAL A 66 3.10 -9.14 -5.48
C VAL A 66 3.57 -10.57 -5.70
N LEU A 67 3.36 -11.48 -4.75
CA LEU A 67 3.80 -12.86 -4.86
C LEU A 67 3.14 -13.58 -6.04
N ALA A 68 1.81 -13.50 -6.16
CA ALA A 68 1.10 -14.11 -7.29
C ALA A 68 1.52 -13.50 -8.62
N GLY A 69 1.78 -12.18 -8.65
CA GLY A 69 2.27 -11.47 -9.81
C GLY A 69 3.65 -11.95 -10.24
N LEU A 70 4.59 -12.10 -9.30
CA LEU A 70 5.95 -12.59 -9.56
C LEU A 70 5.94 -14.03 -10.09
N LEU A 71 5.09 -14.90 -9.54
CA LEU A 71 4.95 -16.28 -10.02
C LEU A 71 4.38 -16.34 -11.44
N MET A 72 3.37 -15.53 -11.75
CA MET A 72 2.85 -15.41 -13.13
C MET A 72 3.90 -14.80 -14.06
N TYR A 73 4.64 -13.79 -13.60
CA TYR A 73 5.70 -13.12 -14.36
C TYR A 73 6.81 -14.10 -14.73
N TRP A 74 7.28 -14.90 -13.76
CA TRP A 74 8.26 -15.96 -13.99
C TRP A 74 7.78 -16.95 -15.07
N ARG A 75 6.51 -17.34 -15.01
CA ARG A 75 5.93 -18.31 -15.95
C ARG A 75 5.81 -17.75 -17.38
N VAL A 76 5.37 -16.50 -17.53
CA VAL A 76 5.16 -15.89 -18.86
C VAL A 76 6.47 -15.44 -19.51
N SER A 77 7.47 -15.11 -18.71
CA SER A 77 8.83 -14.76 -19.17
C SER A 77 9.74 -15.97 -19.36
N ASP A 78 9.22 -17.20 -19.29
CA ASP A 78 10.00 -18.45 -19.37
C ASP A 78 11.25 -18.47 -18.47
N GLY A 79 11.12 -18.01 -17.23
CA GLY A 79 12.22 -17.98 -16.27
C GLY A 79 13.12 -16.74 -16.38
N LEU A 80 12.54 -15.59 -16.74
CA LEU A 80 13.22 -14.29 -16.92
C LEU A 80 14.05 -14.18 -18.20
N ASP A 81 13.55 -14.76 -19.29
CA ASP A 81 14.08 -14.56 -20.63
C ASP A 81 14.14 -13.07 -21.00
N ALA A 82 15.34 -12.61 -21.37
CA ALA A 82 15.60 -11.19 -21.60
C ALA A 82 14.90 -10.67 -22.85
N ASP A 83 14.73 -11.50 -23.89
CA ASP A 83 14.09 -11.12 -25.13
C ASP A 83 12.58 -10.89 -24.91
N TRP A 84 11.93 -11.77 -24.14
CA TRP A 84 10.55 -11.60 -23.72
C TRP A 84 10.38 -10.35 -22.84
N ILE A 85 11.27 -10.12 -21.87
CA ILE A 85 11.22 -8.93 -21.02
C ILE A 85 11.39 -7.64 -21.84
N GLY A 86 12.21 -7.67 -22.89
CA GLY A 86 12.42 -6.56 -23.82
C GLY A 86 11.24 -6.29 -24.76
N SER A 87 10.29 -7.21 -24.89
CA SER A 87 9.07 -7.00 -25.70
C SER A 87 8.17 -5.92 -25.10
N ALA A 88 7.30 -5.31 -25.92
CA ALA A 88 6.35 -4.30 -25.45
C ALA A 88 5.47 -4.73 -24.25
N PRO A 89 4.83 -5.93 -24.25
CA PRO A 89 4.10 -6.40 -23.08
C PRO A 89 5.02 -6.74 -21.90
N GLY A 90 6.23 -7.26 -22.16
CA GLY A 90 7.24 -7.55 -21.14
C GLY A 90 7.68 -6.30 -20.38
N VAL A 91 8.03 -5.23 -21.10
CA VAL A 91 8.42 -3.93 -20.51
C VAL A 91 7.27 -3.35 -19.68
N SER A 92 6.04 -3.40 -20.19
CA SER A 92 4.86 -2.89 -19.49
C SER A 92 4.62 -3.60 -18.15
N LEU A 93 4.70 -4.93 -18.15
CA LEU A 93 4.58 -5.74 -16.93
C LEU A 93 5.75 -5.52 -15.98
N THR A 94 6.97 -5.38 -16.50
CA THR A 94 8.19 -5.13 -15.69
C THR A 94 8.09 -3.82 -14.93
N VAL A 95 7.78 -2.72 -15.64
CA VAL A 95 7.63 -1.40 -15.02
C VAL A 95 6.52 -1.44 -13.98
N GLY A 96 5.37 -2.04 -14.32
CA GLY A 96 4.27 -2.17 -13.38
C GLY A 96 4.63 -2.97 -12.12
N ALA A 97 5.35 -4.08 -12.29
CA ALA A 97 5.82 -4.92 -11.19
C ALA A 97 6.80 -4.18 -10.27
N LEU A 98 7.78 -3.48 -10.84
CA LEU A 98 8.74 -2.69 -10.07
C LEU A 98 8.04 -1.58 -9.27
N CYS A 99 7.07 -0.88 -9.86
CA CYS A 99 6.29 0.13 -9.16
C CYS A 99 5.45 -0.47 -8.02
N ALA A 100 4.79 -1.61 -8.24
CA ALA A 100 4.03 -2.30 -7.20
C ALA A 100 4.94 -2.75 -6.04
N ILE A 101 6.10 -3.34 -6.35
CA ILE A 101 7.08 -3.79 -5.34
C ILE A 101 7.59 -2.60 -4.53
N ALA A 102 7.92 -1.48 -5.17
CA ALA A 102 8.34 -0.26 -4.49
C ALA A 102 7.23 0.28 -3.56
N ALA A 103 5.98 0.34 -4.03
CA ALA A 103 4.85 0.77 -3.21
C ALA A 103 4.62 -0.15 -2.01
N PHE A 104 4.71 -1.47 -2.20
CA PHE A 104 4.62 -2.45 -1.12
C PHE A 104 5.75 -2.28 -0.10
N ALA A 105 6.98 -2.10 -0.56
CA ALA A 105 8.14 -1.88 0.30
C ALA A 105 7.98 -0.61 1.15
N ILE A 106 7.57 0.51 0.56
CA ILE A 106 7.29 1.76 1.31
C ILE A 106 6.15 1.52 2.31
N GLY A 107 5.09 0.82 1.91
CA GLY A 107 3.98 0.47 2.80
C GLY A 107 4.43 -0.31 4.05
N GLY A 108 5.25 -1.35 3.85
CA GLY A 108 5.72 -2.22 4.92
C GLY A 108 6.79 -1.58 5.82
N SER A 109 7.73 -0.85 5.22
CA SER A 109 8.91 -0.30 5.93
C SER A 109 8.73 1.12 6.47
N VAL A 110 7.82 1.91 5.88
CA VAL A 110 7.61 3.32 6.27
C VAL A 110 6.22 3.52 6.85
N VAL A 111 5.18 3.13 6.12
CA VAL A 111 3.79 3.46 6.51
C VAL A 111 3.35 2.68 7.74
N ARG A 112 3.58 1.36 7.76
CA ARG A 112 3.16 0.53 8.89
C ARG A 112 3.85 0.93 10.21
N PRO A 113 5.19 1.07 10.29
CA PRO A 113 5.84 1.53 11.52
C PRO A 113 5.35 2.90 11.98
N MET A 114 5.18 3.84 11.05
CA MET A 114 4.63 5.17 11.34
C MET A 114 3.22 5.11 11.94
N ILE A 115 2.34 4.25 11.41
CA ILE A 115 1.01 4.03 11.99
C ILE A 115 1.12 3.41 13.39
N MET A 116 1.99 2.41 13.59
CA MET A 116 2.16 1.77 14.91
C MET A 116 2.69 2.74 15.97
N GLU A 117 3.62 3.60 15.60
CA GLU A 117 4.15 4.67 16.47
C GLU A 117 3.05 5.68 16.84
N ASN A 118 2.28 6.13 15.85
CA ASN A 118 1.13 7.01 16.06
C ASN A 118 0.08 6.37 16.99
N LEU A 119 -0.20 5.07 16.82
CA LEU A 119 -1.11 4.31 17.69
C LEU A 119 -0.55 4.18 19.13
N ALA A 120 0.77 4.07 19.29
CA ALA A 120 1.40 3.97 20.60
C ALA A 120 1.31 5.31 21.36
N ILE A 121 1.64 6.42 20.69
CA ILE A 121 1.50 7.76 21.28
C ILE A 121 0.04 8.04 21.63
N GLY A 122 -0.90 7.76 20.72
CA GLY A 122 -2.33 7.97 20.99
C GLY A 122 -2.85 7.20 22.21
N ARG A 123 -2.37 5.96 22.43
CA ARG A 123 -2.68 5.18 23.64
C ARG A 123 -2.06 5.78 24.91
N ALA A 124 -0.84 6.28 24.84
CA ALA A 124 -0.18 6.92 25.98
C ALA A 124 -0.91 8.20 26.41
N VAL A 125 -1.34 9.03 25.44
CA VAL A 125 -2.16 10.23 25.70
C VAL A 125 -3.51 9.86 26.30
N ALA A 126 -4.19 8.85 25.76
CA ALA A 126 -5.47 8.40 26.32
C ALA A 126 -5.32 7.88 27.76
N ALA A 127 -4.21 7.21 28.07
CA ALA A 127 -3.93 6.68 29.41
C ALA A 127 -3.58 7.77 30.44
N SER A 128 -2.96 8.88 30.02
CA SER A 128 -2.64 10.00 30.91
C SER A 128 -3.86 10.86 31.27
N GLY A 129 -4.96 10.75 30.52
CA GLY A 129 -6.19 11.52 30.74
C GLY A 129 -6.05 13.03 30.45
N GLY A 130 -4.91 13.46 29.91
CA GLY A 130 -4.58 14.85 29.60
C GLY A 130 -4.20 15.05 28.14
N PRO A 131 -3.93 16.31 27.73
CA PRO A 131 -3.44 16.58 26.37
C PRO A 131 -2.05 15.96 26.14
N PRO A 132 -1.63 15.76 24.87
CA PRO A 132 -0.27 15.32 24.56
C PRO A 132 0.78 16.28 25.13
N THR A 133 1.90 15.75 25.61
CA THR A 133 3.06 16.58 25.98
C THR A 133 3.62 17.30 24.74
N PRO A 134 4.37 18.40 24.89
CA PRO A 134 5.00 19.08 23.76
C PRO A 134 5.85 18.14 22.87
N GLU A 135 6.56 17.19 23.48
CA GLU A 135 7.36 16.19 22.78
C GLU A 135 6.48 15.22 21.98
N GLN A 136 5.39 14.72 22.58
CA GLN A 136 4.42 13.86 21.91
C GLN A 136 3.75 14.58 20.73
N ALA A 137 3.37 15.85 20.92
CA ALA A 137 2.80 16.68 19.87
C ALA A 137 3.79 16.86 18.69
N ALA A 138 5.07 17.12 18.98
CA ALA A 138 6.11 17.24 17.97
C ALA A 138 6.34 15.92 17.20
N GLN A 139 6.33 14.77 17.90
CA GLN A 139 6.42 13.45 17.29
C GLN A 139 5.23 13.15 16.37
N LEU A 140 4.00 13.42 16.83
CA LEU A 140 2.79 13.26 16.02
C LEU A 140 2.83 14.08 14.72
N GLN A 141 3.30 15.33 14.79
CA GLN A 141 3.50 16.18 13.60
C GLN A 141 4.57 15.60 12.65
N ALA A 142 5.68 15.08 13.19
CA ALA A 142 6.71 14.45 12.37
C ALA A 142 6.18 13.20 11.65
N LEU A 143 5.40 12.36 12.35
CA LEU A 143 4.74 11.18 11.77
C LEU A 143 3.74 11.57 10.69
N GLN A 144 2.96 12.63 10.91
CA GLN A 144 2.05 13.16 9.91
C GLN A 144 2.78 13.58 8.63
N ARG A 145 3.91 14.31 8.75
CA ARG A 145 4.74 14.70 7.60
C ARG A 145 5.29 13.48 6.86
N ARG A 146 5.77 12.47 7.58
CA ARG A 146 6.24 11.20 6.98
C ARG A 146 5.11 10.48 6.23
N GLY A 147 3.90 10.45 6.79
CA GLY A 147 2.72 9.89 6.12
C GLY A 147 2.36 10.62 4.82
N ILE A 148 2.43 11.95 4.81
CA ILE A 148 2.22 12.75 3.59
C ILE A 148 3.24 12.40 2.52
N ALA A 149 4.53 12.37 2.89
CA ALA A 149 5.61 12.07 1.96
C ALA A 149 5.47 10.66 1.37
N ALA A 150 5.17 9.66 2.21
CA ALA A 150 4.93 8.30 1.77
C ALA A 150 3.74 8.21 0.81
N GLY A 151 2.63 8.92 1.10
CA GLY A 151 1.47 8.98 0.22
C GLY A 151 1.78 9.58 -1.16
N LYS A 152 2.55 10.67 -1.20
CA LYS A 152 3.00 11.30 -2.46
C LYS A 152 3.86 10.38 -3.32
N ALA A 153 4.59 9.44 -2.72
CA ALA A 153 5.36 8.43 -3.44
C ALA A 153 4.49 7.23 -3.85
N ILE A 154 3.65 6.71 -2.96
CA ILE A 154 2.87 5.48 -3.19
C ILE A 154 1.81 5.69 -4.28
N VAL A 155 1.09 6.81 -4.27
CA VAL A 155 -0.03 7.05 -5.22
C VAL A 155 0.42 6.93 -6.69
N PRO A 156 1.46 7.65 -7.17
CA PRO A 156 1.90 7.52 -8.56
C PRO A 156 2.44 6.12 -8.86
N LEU A 157 3.13 5.47 -7.93
CA LEU A 157 3.61 4.09 -8.10
C LEU A 157 2.45 3.11 -8.34
N LEU A 158 1.38 3.21 -7.54
CA LEU A 158 0.21 2.34 -7.72
C LEU A 158 -0.54 2.64 -9.03
N ILE A 159 -0.62 3.90 -9.45
CA ILE A 159 -1.23 4.27 -10.72
C ILE A 159 -0.44 3.67 -11.89
N VAL A 160 0.88 3.83 -11.91
CA VAL A 160 1.75 3.25 -12.95
C VAL A 160 1.67 1.72 -12.93
N ALA A 161 1.64 1.10 -11.75
CA ALA A 161 1.47 -0.33 -11.61
C ALA A 161 0.17 -0.83 -12.27
N VAL A 162 -0.96 -0.19 -11.96
CA VAL A 162 -2.26 -0.57 -12.54
C VAL A 162 -2.28 -0.36 -14.06
N ILE A 163 -1.75 0.77 -14.54
CA ILE A 163 -1.69 1.06 -15.98
C ILE A 163 -0.83 0.02 -16.70
N GLY A 164 0.38 -0.28 -16.22
CA GLY A 164 1.26 -1.27 -16.84
C GLY A 164 0.61 -2.65 -16.93
N MET A 165 -0.02 -3.10 -15.84
CA MET A 165 -0.71 -4.40 -15.82
C MET A 165 -1.91 -4.44 -16.77
N ALA A 166 -2.68 -3.35 -16.86
CA ALA A 166 -3.87 -3.27 -17.73
C ALA A 166 -3.51 -3.07 -19.22
N ALA A 167 -2.41 -2.38 -19.51
CA ALA A 167 -1.95 -2.07 -20.85
C ALA A 167 -1.28 -3.28 -21.52
N ALA A 168 -0.56 -4.12 -20.76
CA ALA A 168 0.20 -5.25 -21.30
C ALA A 168 -0.59 -6.20 -22.20
N ARG A 169 -1.90 -6.33 -22.03
CA ARG A 169 -2.75 -7.18 -22.90
C ARG A 169 -3.04 -6.59 -24.29
N TYR A 170 -2.69 -5.32 -24.50
CA TYR A 170 -2.94 -4.57 -25.74
C TYR A 170 -1.66 -4.19 -26.47
N LEU A 171 -0.50 -4.59 -25.94
CA LEU A 171 0.83 -4.31 -26.45
C LEU A 171 1.43 -5.54 -27.12
#